data_AF-A0A8H7TG47-F1
#
_entry.id   AF-A0A8H7TG47-F1
#
_cell.length_a   1.000
_cell.length_b   1.000
_cell.length_c   1.000
_cell.angle_alpha   90.00
_cell.angle_beta   90.00
_cell.angle_gamma   90.00
#
_symmetry.space_group_name_H-M   'P 1'
#
loop_
_entity.id
_entity.type
_entity.pdbx_description
1 polymer ?
#
loop_
_entity_poly.entity_id
_entity_poly.type
_entity_poly.pdbx_seq_one_letter_code
_entity_poly.pdbx_strand_id
1 'polypeptide(L)'
;MLFSRIFITSSFAFGALAASWIVPGAVWKDTSGNTIDAHGGMIYKRGTNFYWIGQAASNSVTPYLYRSTDLLNWTPLGAQASIQWLWRPKIAKPNGSFWIYGQVDRLVQPLVSTQMEGGYKPNGAAVKIPPNSYTYSDTGMFQDPDSTAWYLMTSADHNTVQINEIKSDGTLGDRKNYVTSGAYEAPGMFKVGNTYFLIVSGKTGWRSNPNKMFWCEGISGSFKGPFDIAPQAENTYNSQNTYELTIKGTKATTYIYMGDSWDSKGGPSSTYIWLPMAVDVAAHTVNLQYHSMWKVDVTTGVVSWPTTKKRYEAESATIHGRAAIADCDDCISKRSVHRIDTKSQVVFRNVTGTGKPQWISLHYTVNNATAGEARIFVNDQLVSTNISEMNSRAGEHKSVPVELRLNLGDENTITFGVAGDKDFEAHLDGIETFEDA
;
A
#
# COMPACT_ATOMS: atom_id res chain seq x y z
N MET A 1 53.41 35.15 0.58
CA MET A 1 52.83 33.97 -0.11
C MET A 1 51.82 33.34 0.84
N LEU A 2 50.53 33.52 0.56
CA LEU A 2 49.43 32.95 1.34
C LEU A 2 48.93 31.70 0.59
N PHE A 3 49.08 30.52 1.17
CA PHE A 3 48.47 29.29 0.63
C PHE A 3 47.08 29.10 1.27
N SER A 4 46.02 29.39 0.50
CA SER A 4 44.65 29.00 0.82
C SER A 4 44.50 27.50 0.60
N ARG A 5 44.15 26.76 1.65
CA ARG A 5 43.69 25.37 1.55
C ARG A 5 42.20 25.36 1.23
N ILE A 6 41.86 24.96 0.02
CA ILE A 6 40.48 24.67 -0.39
C ILE A 6 40.12 23.30 0.21
N PHE A 7 39.17 23.29 1.14
CA PHE A 7 38.51 22.06 1.57
C PHE A 7 37.44 21.72 0.52
N ILE A 8 37.67 20.64 -0.23
CA ILE A 8 36.65 20.03 -1.08
C ILE A 8 35.86 19.09 -0.17
N THR A 9 34.69 19.53 0.27
CA THR A 9 33.69 18.62 0.84
C THR A 9 33.03 17.87 -0.31
N SER A 10 33.44 16.62 -0.52
CA SER A 10 32.69 15.67 -1.35
C SER A 10 31.37 15.32 -0.65
N SER A 11 30.29 15.99 -1.02
CA SER A 11 28.94 15.51 -0.72
C SER A 11 28.69 14.25 -1.55
N PHE A 12 28.79 13.08 -0.94
CA PHE A 12 28.24 11.86 -1.51
C PHE A 12 26.72 11.99 -1.54
N ALA A 13 26.17 12.31 -2.71
CA ALA A 13 24.74 12.13 -2.97
C ALA A 13 24.47 10.61 -2.92
N PHE A 14 23.96 10.12 -1.80
CA PHE A 14 23.33 8.81 -1.74
C PHE A 14 22.05 8.88 -2.57
N GLY A 15 22.12 8.43 -3.82
CA GLY A 15 20.90 8.12 -4.58
C GLY A 15 20.16 6.99 -3.87
N ALA A 16 18.84 7.10 -3.73
CA ALA A 16 18.03 5.99 -3.23
C ALA A 16 18.14 4.81 -4.19
N LEU A 17 18.27 3.60 -3.65
CA LEU A 17 18.30 2.38 -4.45
C LEU A 17 16.93 2.10 -5.03
N ALA A 18 16.89 1.49 -6.21
CA ALA A 18 15.64 1.15 -6.88
C ALA A 18 14.90 0.05 -6.11
N ALA A 19 13.61 0.28 -5.84
CA ALA A 19 12.74 -0.74 -5.26
C ALA A 19 12.57 -1.90 -6.24
N SER A 20 12.70 -3.13 -5.74
CA SER A 20 12.60 -4.36 -6.54
C SER A 20 11.26 -5.07 -6.42
N TRP A 21 10.50 -4.79 -5.36
CA TRP A 21 9.23 -5.46 -5.01
C TRP A 21 8.26 -4.48 -4.35
N ILE A 22 6.97 -4.70 -4.58
CA ILE A 22 5.88 -4.17 -3.76
C ILE A 22 5.85 -5.00 -2.48
N VAL A 23 5.99 -4.33 -1.34
CA VAL A 23 6.02 -4.95 -0.02
C VAL A 23 4.90 -4.34 0.83
N PRO A 24 3.73 -4.99 0.95
CA PRO A 24 2.60 -4.47 1.71
C PRO A 24 2.99 -4.14 3.16
N GLY A 25 2.64 -2.94 3.64
CA GLY A 25 2.87 -2.49 5.01
C GLY A 25 4.27 -1.94 5.28
N ALA A 26 5.20 -2.09 4.34
CA ALA A 26 6.53 -1.48 4.45
C ALA A 26 6.51 0.03 4.23
N VAL A 27 7.52 0.73 4.78
CA VAL A 27 7.75 2.15 4.51
C VAL A 27 8.41 2.29 3.14
N TRP A 28 7.64 2.72 2.14
CA TRP A 28 8.16 2.92 0.79
C TRP A 28 8.90 4.24 0.66
N LYS A 29 10.02 4.22 -0.06
CA LYS A 29 10.85 5.39 -0.32
C LYS A 29 10.74 5.82 -1.78
N ASP A 30 10.73 7.12 -2.01
CA ASP A 30 10.84 7.72 -3.33
C ASP A 30 12.29 7.68 -3.84
N THR A 31 12.51 8.06 -5.11
CA THR A 31 13.86 8.05 -5.72
C THR A 31 14.83 9.06 -5.08
N SER A 32 14.34 9.94 -4.21
CA SER A 32 15.14 10.89 -3.43
C SER A 32 15.43 10.38 -2.01
N GLY A 33 14.93 9.19 -1.64
CA GLY A 33 15.13 8.56 -0.33
C GLY A 33 14.13 9.02 0.74
N ASN A 34 13.15 9.85 0.39
CA ASN A 34 12.11 10.29 1.33
C ASN A 34 10.99 9.25 1.40
N THR A 35 10.30 9.18 2.53
CA THR A 35 9.08 8.36 2.63
C THR A 35 8.04 8.88 1.63
N ILE A 36 7.45 7.98 0.85
CA ILE A 36 6.32 8.32 -0.02
C ILE A 36 5.12 8.71 0.86
N ASP A 37 4.51 9.85 0.56
CA ASP A 37 3.39 10.43 1.30
C ASP A 37 2.24 10.75 0.32
N ALA A 38 1.55 9.70 -0.11
CA ALA A 38 0.53 9.71 -1.16
C ALA A 38 -0.72 8.91 -0.75
N HIS A 39 -1.21 9.16 0.46
CA HIS A 39 -2.33 8.42 1.04
C HIS A 39 -3.68 8.78 0.43
N GLY A 40 -4.69 7.91 0.56
CA GLY A 40 -6.04 8.21 0.08
C GLY A 40 -6.14 8.37 -1.44
N GLY A 41 -5.11 7.97 -2.18
CA GLY A 41 -4.81 8.46 -3.52
C GLY A 41 -5.47 7.70 -4.68
N MET A 42 -4.91 7.87 -5.87
CA MET A 42 -5.13 7.00 -7.03
C MET A 42 -3.94 7.02 -8.00
N ILE A 43 -3.93 6.06 -8.93
CA ILE A 43 -3.01 6.04 -10.06
C ILE A 43 -3.73 6.49 -11.34
N TYR A 44 -3.14 7.42 -12.07
CA TYR A 44 -3.52 7.76 -13.43
C TYR A 44 -2.41 7.38 -14.41
N LYS A 45 -2.70 6.52 -15.39
CA LYS A 45 -1.74 6.12 -16.42
C LYS A 45 -1.84 7.06 -17.64
N ARG A 46 -0.71 7.59 -18.10
CA ARG A 46 -0.61 8.38 -19.33
C ARG A 46 0.68 8.04 -20.09
N GLY A 47 0.52 7.45 -21.27
CA GLY A 47 1.65 6.89 -22.01
C GLY A 47 2.30 5.75 -21.21
N THR A 48 3.62 5.81 -21.06
CA THR A 48 4.40 4.87 -20.23
C THR A 48 4.43 5.26 -18.75
N ASN A 49 3.95 6.45 -18.39
CA ASN A 49 4.03 6.96 -17.03
C ASN A 49 2.78 6.61 -16.23
N PHE A 50 3.00 6.27 -14.98
CA PHE A 50 2.00 6.18 -13.92
C PHE A 50 2.17 7.39 -13.01
N TYR A 51 1.05 8.04 -12.70
CA TYR A 51 0.99 9.22 -11.85
C TYR A 51 0.22 8.87 -10.58
N TRP A 52 0.90 8.86 -9.44
CA TRP A 52 0.29 8.60 -8.15
C TRP A 52 0.00 9.91 -7.45
N ILE A 53 -1.27 10.29 -7.42
CA ILE A 53 -1.74 11.42 -6.61
C ILE A 53 -2.20 10.88 -5.27
N GLY A 54 -1.84 11.56 -4.19
CA GLY A 54 -2.35 11.28 -2.86
C GLY A 54 -2.31 12.50 -1.98
N GLN A 55 -2.88 12.39 -0.78
CA GLN A 55 -2.80 13.44 0.22
C GLN A 55 -1.48 13.29 0.98
N ALA A 56 -0.67 14.34 1.00
CA ALA A 56 0.54 14.38 1.80
C ALA A 56 0.19 14.72 3.25
N ALA A 57 0.11 13.72 4.12
CA ALA A 57 -0.23 13.87 5.53
C ALA A 57 0.82 14.70 6.29
N SER A 58 2.08 14.65 5.87
CA SER A 58 3.18 15.46 6.43
C SER A 58 3.12 16.94 6.01
N ASN A 59 2.36 17.27 4.97
CA ASN A 59 2.30 18.61 4.38
C ASN A 59 0.86 19.11 4.28
N SER A 60 0.20 19.22 5.44
CA SER A 60 -1.16 19.78 5.58
C SER A 60 -2.20 19.15 4.64
N VAL A 61 -2.05 17.85 4.33
CA VAL A 61 -2.99 17.09 3.49
C VAL A 61 -3.17 17.77 2.11
N THR A 62 -2.04 18.18 1.52
CA THR A 62 -1.98 18.76 0.18
C THR A 62 -1.99 17.64 -0.88
N PRO A 63 -2.55 17.86 -2.08
CA PRO A 63 -2.42 16.91 -3.18
C PRO A 63 -0.97 16.84 -3.65
N TYR A 64 -0.30 15.70 -3.44
CA TYR A 64 1.10 15.48 -3.80
C TYR A 64 1.21 14.39 -4.88
N LEU A 65 2.00 14.66 -5.90
CA LEU A 65 2.10 13.79 -7.07
C LEU A 65 3.47 13.11 -7.13
N TYR A 66 3.44 11.83 -7.48
CA TYR A 66 4.61 11.05 -7.84
C TYR A 66 4.45 10.52 -9.26
N ARG A 67 5.59 10.19 -9.91
CA ARG A 67 5.62 9.57 -11.24
C ARG A 67 6.50 8.32 -11.22
N SER A 68 6.04 7.25 -11.86
CA SER A 68 6.79 6.01 -12.06
C SER A 68 6.56 5.47 -13.47
N THR A 69 7.43 4.56 -13.92
CA THR A 69 7.22 3.77 -15.15
C THR A 69 6.99 2.29 -14.87
N ASP A 70 7.11 1.84 -13.61
CA ASP A 70 7.14 0.44 -13.21
C ASP A 70 6.31 0.13 -11.96
N LEU A 71 5.63 1.13 -11.37
CA LEU A 71 4.88 1.08 -10.11
C LEU A 71 5.74 0.83 -8.84
N LEU A 72 7.06 0.79 -8.97
CA LEU A 72 8.00 0.53 -7.87
C LEU A 72 8.79 1.79 -7.54
N ASN A 73 9.35 2.42 -8.57
CA ASN A 73 10.30 3.52 -8.45
C ASN A 73 9.60 4.85 -8.71
N TRP A 74 9.28 5.56 -7.63
CA TRP A 74 8.47 6.76 -7.65
C TRP A 74 9.32 8.02 -7.53
N THR A 75 9.32 8.86 -8.57
CA THR A 75 9.92 10.19 -8.55
C THR A 75 8.92 11.20 -7.96
N PRO A 76 9.29 11.96 -6.92
CA PRO A 76 8.41 12.99 -6.37
C PRO A 76 8.29 14.17 -7.35
N LEU A 77 7.07 14.63 -7.61
CA LEU A 77 6.77 15.80 -8.44
C LEU A 77 6.26 17.00 -7.62
N GLY A 78 6.09 16.84 -6.31
CA GLY A 78 5.71 17.92 -5.41
C GLY A 78 4.19 18.10 -5.24
N ALA A 79 3.84 19.10 -4.42
CA ALA A 79 2.46 19.53 -4.24
C ALA A 79 1.90 20.12 -5.54
N GLN A 80 0.69 19.71 -5.89
CA GLN A 80 0.04 20.09 -7.16
C GLN A 80 -0.75 21.39 -7.07
N ALA A 81 -1.15 21.77 -5.85
CA ALA A 81 -1.86 23.00 -5.52
C ALA A 81 -1.50 23.45 -4.10
N SER A 82 -1.73 24.74 -3.79
CA SER A 82 -1.50 25.31 -2.45
C SER A 82 -2.65 25.08 -1.46
N ILE A 83 -3.65 24.28 -1.84
CA ILE A 83 -4.80 23.99 -0.99
C ILE A 83 -4.42 22.98 0.10
N GLN A 84 -4.96 23.16 1.30
CA GLN A 84 -4.76 22.27 2.43
C GLN A 84 -6.02 21.47 2.72
N TRP A 85 -5.88 20.36 3.44
CA TRP A 85 -7.01 19.53 3.89
C TRP A 85 -7.84 18.98 2.74
N LEU A 86 -7.19 18.69 1.60
CA LEU A 86 -7.82 18.06 0.45
C LEU A 86 -7.68 16.54 0.58
N TRP A 87 -8.65 15.92 1.25
CA TRP A 87 -8.64 14.48 1.50
C TRP A 87 -8.98 13.68 0.25
N ARG A 88 -8.33 12.52 0.13
CA ARG A 88 -8.51 11.53 -0.94
C ARG A 88 -8.45 12.07 -2.37
N PRO A 89 -7.41 12.84 -2.77
CA PRO A 89 -7.38 13.47 -4.08
C PRO A 89 -7.41 12.45 -5.22
N LYS A 90 -8.23 12.72 -6.24
CA LYS A 90 -8.44 11.89 -7.42
C LYS A 90 -8.31 12.69 -8.71
N ILE A 91 -7.52 12.19 -9.67
CA ILE A 91 -7.37 12.79 -11.00
C ILE A 91 -8.54 12.39 -11.91
N ALA A 92 -9.07 13.34 -12.67
CA ALA A 92 -9.93 13.05 -13.82
C ALA A 92 -9.48 13.81 -15.07
N LYS A 93 -9.83 13.27 -16.24
CA LYS A 93 -9.56 13.89 -17.54
C LYS A 93 -10.77 13.84 -18.48
N PRO A 94 -11.93 14.42 -18.11
CA PRO A 94 -13.16 14.37 -18.92
C PRO A 94 -13.02 15.06 -20.29
N ASN A 95 -12.45 16.26 -20.35
CA ASN A 95 -12.12 16.94 -21.62
C ASN A 95 -11.09 18.06 -21.39
N GLY A 96 -10.17 18.26 -22.35
CA GLY A 96 -9.24 19.41 -22.38
C GLY A 96 -8.25 19.49 -21.22
N SER A 97 -8.70 19.95 -20.06
CA SER A 97 -7.95 20.14 -18.82
C SER A 97 -7.89 18.88 -17.96
N PHE A 98 -6.86 18.80 -17.12
CA PHE A 98 -6.75 17.85 -16.02
C PHE A 98 -7.43 18.40 -14.78
N TRP A 99 -8.06 17.51 -14.02
CA TRP A 99 -8.79 17.84 -12.82
C TRP A 99 -8.30 17.02 -11.64
N ILE A 100 -8.29 17.60 -10.45
CA ILE A 100 -8.14 16.89 -9.19
C ILE A 100 -9.38 17.18 -8.35
N TYR A 101 -10.05 16.14 -7.87
CA TYR A 101 -11.18 16.24 -6.94
C TYR A 101 -10.75 15.69 -5.59
N GLY A 102 -11.18 16.31 -4.51
CA GLY A 102 -11.00 15.78 -3.17
C GLY A 102 -11.95 16.48 -2.20
N GLN A 103 -11.92 16.03 -0.96
CA GLN A 103 -12.78 16.57 0.08
C GLN A 103 -12.10 17.70 0.84
N VAL A 104 -12.79 18.84 0.95
CA VAL A 104 -12.45 19.98 1.82
C VAL A 104 -13.71 20.37 2.57
N ASP A 105 -13.66 20.42 3.90
CA ASP A 105 -14.81 20.74 4.78
C ASP A 105 -16.13 20.02 4.40
N ARG A 106 -16.05 18.70 4.20
CA ARG A 106 -17.13 17.82 3.73
C ARG A 106 -17.75 18.16 2.35
N LEU A 107 -17.05 18.93 1.51
CA LEU A 107 -17.46 19.39 0.19
C LEU A 107 -16.44 19.03 -0.90
N VAL A 108 -16.86 18.94 -2.18
CA VAL A 108 -15.99 18.56 -3.32
C VAL A 108 -15.31 19.79 -3.80
N GLN A 109 -14.00 19.82 -3.65
CA GLN A 109 -13.20 20.84 -4.27
C GLN A 109 -12.63 20.31 -5.60
N PRO A 110 -13.13 20.79 -6.75
CA PRO A 110 -12.45 20.61 -8.02
C PRO A 110 -11.26 21.56 -8.10
N LEU A 111 -10.12 21.04 -8.53
CA LEU A 111 -8.95 21.78 -8.97
C LEU A 111 -8.74 21.51 -10.45
N VAL A 112 -8.27 22.51 -11.21
CA VAL A 112 -8.07 22.38 -12.66
C VAL A 112 -6.69 22.85 -13.08
N SER A 113 -6.09 22.16 -14.05
CA SER A 113 -4.84 22.54 -14.73
C SER A 113 -4.91 22.16 -16.20
N THR A 114 -4.22 22.90 -17.07
CA THR A 114 -3.99 22.46 -18.46
C THR A 114 -2.81 21.49 -18.58
N GLN A 115 -2.07 21.27 -17.48
CA GLN A 115 -0.90 20.40 -17.40
C GLN A 115 -1.20 19.22 -16.47
N MET A 116 -0.65 18.04 -16.78
CA MET A 116 -0.75 16.86 -15.89
C MET A 116 0.01 17.10 -14.58
N GLU A 117 1.20 17.69 -14.69
CA GLU A 117 2.14 17.93 -13.60
C GLU A 117 2.11 19.43 -13.26
N GLY A 118 1.53 19.77 -12.11
CA GLY A 118 1.49 21.12 -11.56
C GLY A 118 0.43 22.05 -12.15
N GLY A 119 0.41 23.27 -11.61
CA GLY A 119 -0.46 24.36 -12.08
C GLY A 119 -1.93 24.26 -11.66
N TYR A 120 -2.30 23.32 -10.80
CA TYR A 120 -3.68 23.14 -10.38
C TYR A 120 -4.14 24.29 -9.48
N LYS A 121 -5.33 24.82 -9.77
CA LYS A 121 -5.99 25.87 -8.98
C LYS A 121 -7.44 25.49 -8.71
N PRO A 122 -8.02 25.93 -7.57
CA PRO A 122 -9.45 25.78 -7.32
C PRO A 122 -10.29 26.31 -8.48
N ASN A 123 -11.23 25.49 -8.98
CA ASN A 123 -12.20 25.90 -9.98
C ASN A 123 -13.54 26.20 -9.31
N GLY A 124 -13.66 27.42 -8.77
CA GLY A 124 -14.80 27.82 -7.95
C GLY A 124 -14.75 27.27 -6.53
N ALA A 125 -15.82 27.53 -5.77
CA ALA A 125 -15.98 27.06 -4.39
C ALA A 125 -16.21 25.53 -4.33
N ALA A 126 -15.90 24.92 -3.19
CA ALA A 126 -16.23 23.53 -2.94
C ALA A 126 -17.76 23.30 -2.99
N VAL A 127 -18.20 22.20 -3.59
CA VAL A 127 -19.60 21.95 -3.93
C VAL A 127 -20.19 20.78 -3.14
N LYS A 128 -21.51 20.85 -2.91
CA LYS A 128 -22.32 19.72 -2.44
C LYS A 128 -22.68 18.80 -3.62
N ILE A 129 -23.04 17.55 -3.34
CA ILE A 129 -23.27 16.54 -4.39
C ILE A 129 -24.71 16.60 -4.93
N PRO A 130 -24.90 16.72 -6.26
CA PRO A 130 -26.22 16.56 -6.89
C PRO A 130 -26.75 15.12 -6.76
N PRO A 131 -28.09 14.92 -6.71
CA PRO A 131 -29.14 15.94 -6.76
C PRO A 131 -29.48 16.52 -5.38
N ASN A 132 -29.12 15.84 -4.28
CA ASN A 132 -29.68 16.13 -2.95
C ASN A 132 -28.90 17.17 -2.15
N SER A 133 -27.82 17.72 -2.69
CA SER A 133 -26.95 18.68 -2.01
C SER A 133 -26.43 18.15 -0.66
N TYR A 134 -26.00 16.88 -0.63
CA TYR A 134 -25.39 16.28 0.56
C TYR A 134 -23.94 16.74 0.75
N THR A 135 -23.52 16.83 2.02
CA THR A 135 -22.10 16.85 2.37
C THR A 135 -21.59 15.42 2.38
N TYR A 136 -20.29 15.21 2.20
CA TYR A 136 -19.71 13.88 2.12
C TYR A 136 -18.29 13.88 2.74
N SER A 137 -17.64 12.75 2.90
CA SER A 137 -16.29 12.63 3.45
C SER A 137 -15.31 12.06 2.43
N ASP A 138 -15.61 10.89 1.87
CA ASP A 138 -14.64 10.10 1.13
C ASP A 138 -14.93 10.17 -0.36
N THR A 139 -13.87 10.31 -1.18
CA THR A 139 -13.97 10.28 -2.63
C THR A 139 -13.20 9.13 -3.27
N GLY A 140 -13.80 8.59 -4.32
CA GLY A 140 -13.28 7.63 -5.27
C GLY A 140 -13.38 8.16 -6.68
N MET A 141 -12.65 7.56 -7.62
CA MET A 141 -12.73 7.94 -9.03
C MET A 141 -12.68 6.71 -9.92
N PHE A 142 -13.46 6.72 -10.99
CA PHE A 142 -13.45 5.66 -11.99
C PHE A 142 -13.62 6.24 -13.40
N GLN A 143 -12.74 5.84 -14.31
CA GLN A 143 -12.89 6.08 -15.74
C GLN A 143 -13.43 4.81 -16.37
N ASP A 144 -14.57 4.89 -17.07
CA ASP A 144 -15.07 3.72 -17.79
C ASP A 144 -14.14 3.42 -18.98
N PRO A 145 -13.51 2.25 -19.06
CA PRO A 145 -12.58 1.94 -20.14
C PRO A 145 -13.26 1.84 -21.51
N ASP A 146 -14.58 1.71 -21.56
CA ASP A 146 -15.36 1.56 -22.79
C ASP A 146 -16.02 2.87 -23.24
N SER A 147 -15.76 3.98 -22.56
CA SER A 147 -16.26 5.31 -22.93
C SER A 147 -15.31 6.44 -22.52
N THR A 148 -15.71 7.69 -22.73
CA THR A 148 -15.00 8.86 -22.20
C THR A 148 -15.53 9.31 -20.83
N ALA A 149 -16.49 8.57 -20.26
CA ALA A 149 -17.14 8.95 -19.01
C ALA A 149 -16.20 8.77 -17.82
N TRP A 150 -16.25 9.75 -16.93
CA TRP A 150 -15.58 9.73 -15.64
C TRP A 150 -16.64 9.80 -14.56
N TYR A 151 -16.45 9.04 -13.49
CA TYR A 151 -17.36 8.97 -12.37
C TYR A 151 -16.63 9.31 -11.08
N LEU A 152 -17.12 10.35 -10.41
CA LEU A 152 -16.74 10.62 -9.02
C LEU A 152 -17.63 9.76 -8.14
N MET A 153 -17.01 8.97 -7.28
CA MET A 153 -17.71 8.26 -6.21
C MET A 153 -17.55 9.04 -4.93
N THR A 154 -18.63 9.21 -4.18
CA THR A 154 -18.60 9.95 -2.92
C THR A 154 -19.36 9.20 -1.86
N SER A 155 -18.81 9.15 -0.65
CA SER A 155 -19.52 8.72 0.54
C SER A 155 -19.50 9.82 1.58
N ALA A 156 -20.67 10.32 1.97
CA ALA A 156 -21.12 10.55 3.35
C ALA A 156 -22.38 11.45 3.34
N ASP A 157 -22.88 11.69 4.56
CA ASP A 157 -24.27 11.97 4.96
C ASP A 157 -25.31 10.96 4.44
N HIS A 158 -26.15 10.44 5.34
CA HIS A 158 -27.19 9.43 5.06
C HIS A 158 -26.70 8.05 4.60
N ASN A 159 -25.45 7.68 4.87
CA ASN A 159 -24.90 6.33 4.60
C ASN A 159 -25.15 5.86 3.16
N THR A 160 -24.97 6.77 2.20
CA THR A 160 -25.08 6.47 0.77
C THR A 160 -23.73 6.65 0.11
N VAL A 161 -23.25 5.61 -0.57
CA VAL A 161 -22.18 5.73 -1.57
C VAL A 161 -22.84 6.10 -2.88
N GLN A 162 -22.50 7.24 -3.45
CA GLN A 162 -23.09 7.77 -4.68
C GLN A 162 -22.06 7.80 -5.80
N ILE A 163 -22.55 7.67 -7.03
CA ILE A 163 -21.75 7.69 -8.25
C ILE A 163 -22.31 8.77 -9.16
N ASN A 164 -21.54 9.82 -9.42
CA ASN A 164 -21.93 10.94 -10.26
C ASN A 164 -21.00 11.01 -11.48
N GLU A 165 -21.59 11.21 -12.66
CA GLU A 165 -20.79 11.46 -13.87
C GLU A 165 -20.17 12.86 -13.81
N ILE A 166 -18.91 12.98 -14.22
CA ILE A 166 -18.22 14.26 -14.37
C ILE A 166 -18.47 14.76 -15.79
N LYS A 167 -19.02 15.97 -15.91
CA LYS A 167 -19.29 16.61 -17.21
C LYS A 167 -17.99 17.02 -17.90
N SER A 168 -18.08 17.31 -19.19
CA SER A 168 -16.93 17.75 -20.01
C SER A 168 -16.25 19.03 -19.49
N ASP A 169 -16.99 19.88 -18.78
CA ASP A 169 -16.46 21.11 -18.16
C ASP A 169 -15.89 20.90 -16.75
N GLY A 170 -15.82 19.64 -16.27
CA GLY A 170 -15.34 19.26 -14.95
C GLY A 170 -16.35 19.42 -13.81
N THR A 171 -17.57 19.89 -14.08
CA THR A 171 -18.61 19.95 -13.05
C THR A 171 -19.24 18.58 -12.79
N LEU A 172 -19.78 18.38 -11.58
CA LEU A 172 -20.50 17.14 -11.25
C LEU A 172 -21.88 17.15 -11.90
N GLY A 173 -22.20 16.07 -12.60
CA GLY A 173 -23.50 15.81 -13.19
C GLY A 173 -24.40 14.94 -12.31
N ASP A 174 -25.41 14.37 -12.97
CA ASP A 174 -26.44 13.58 -12.32
C ASP A 174 -25.87 12.30 -11.68
N ARG A 175 -26.54 11.86 -10.61
CA ARG A 175 -26.25 10.59 -9.95
C ARG A 175 -26.64 9.44 -10.88
N LYS A 176 -25.68 8.59 -11.24
CA LYS A 176 -25.86 7.44 -12.14
C LYS A 176 -26.20 6.17 -11.39
N ASN A 177 -25.67 6.01 -10.18
CA ASN A 177 -25.93 4.85 -9.33
C ASN A 177 -25.63 5.19 -7.87
N TYR A 178 -26.00 4.29 -6.96
CA TYR A 178 -25.75 4.42 -5.54
C TYR A 178 -25.86 3.07 -4.81
N VAL A 179 -25.26 3.02 -3.61
CA VAL A 179 -25.47 1.97 -2.61
C VAL A 179 -25.93 2.64 -1.31
N THR A 180 -27.09 2.23 -0.78
CA THR A 180 -27.65 2.71 0.50
C THR A 180 -27.61 1.67 1.62
N SER A 181 -27.21 0.43 1.33
CA SER A 181 -27.31 -0.71 2.24
C SER A 181 -26.10 -0.84 3.19
N GLY A 182 -25.86 0.17 4.02
CA GLY A 182 -24.82 0.10 5.07
C GLY A 182 -24.06 1.41 5.25
N ALA A 183 -23.39 1.55 6.38
CA ALA A 183 -22.51 2.68 6.66
C ALA A 183 -21.14 2.44 6.01
N TYR A 184 -21.04 2.72 4.71
CA TYR A 184 -19.82 2.53 3.92
C TYR A 184 -19.10 3.85 3.58
N GLU A 185 -17.80 3.79 3.38
CA GLU A 185 -16.90 4.88 2.94
C GLU A 185 -15.80 4.33 2.02
N ALA A 186 -14.78 5.14 1.71
CA ALA A 186 -13.63 4.75 0.91
C ALA A 186 -13.97 4.05 -0.44
N PRO A 187 -14.84 4.63 -1.29
CA PRO A 187 -15.29 3.94 -2.49
C PRO A 187 -14.20 3.88 -3.57
N GLY A 188 -14.10 2.72 -4.21
CA GLY A 188 -13.29 2.47 -5.39
C GLY A 188 -14.06 1.58 -6.37
N MET A 189 -13.77 1.68 -7.67
CA MET A 189 -14.45 0.88 -8.67
C MET A 189 -13.52 0.46 -9.80
N PHE A 190 -13.75 -0.76 -10.28
CA PHE A 190 -13.18 -1.27 -11.53
C PHE A 190 -14.23 -2.04 -12.34
N LYS A 191 -13.87 -2.41 -13.57
CA LYS A 191 -14.79 -3.07 -14.52
C LYS A 191 -14.11 -4.24 -15.21
N VAL A 192 -14.86 -5.33 -15.38
CA VAL A 192 -14.46 -6.50 -16.19
C VAL A 192 -15.62 -6.91 -17.09
N GLY A 193 -15.42 -6.89 -18.41
CA GLY A 193 -16.51 -7.05 -19.36
C GLY A 193 -17.59 -5.99 -19.13
N ASN A 194 -18.85 -6.40 -18.97
CA ASN A 194 -19.97 -5.50 -18.67
C ASN A 194 -20.23 -5.29 -17.16
N THR A 195 -19.43 -5.95 -16.30
CA THR A 195 -19.64 -5.97 -14.85
C THR A 195 -18.79 -4.91 -14.16
N TYR A 196 -19.43 -4.06 -13.37
CA TYR A 196 -18.80 -3.06 -12.51
C TYR A 196 -18.71 -3.61 -11.10
N PHE A 197 -17.54 -3.50 -10.49
CA PHE A 197 -17.28 -3.91 -9.11
C PHE A 197 -16.94 -2.67 -8.30
N LEU A 198 -17.72 -2.39 -7.26
CA LEU A 198 -17.54 -1.30 -6.31
C LEU A 198 -17.00 -1.88 -5.00
N ILE A 199 -15.82 -1.43 -4.57
CA ILE A 199 -15.23 -1.79 -3.28
C ILE A 199 -15.38 -0.61 -2.32
N VAL A 200 -15.75 -0.90 -1.07
CA VAL A 200 -15.99 0.09 -0.02
C VAL A 200 -15.49 -0.44 1.33
N SER A 201 -15.12 0.44 2.25
CA SER A 201 -14.89 0.08 3.66
C SER A 201 -16.12 0.40 4.51
N GLY A 202 -16.21 -0.20 5.70
CA GLY A 202 -17.08 0.32 6.77
C GLY A 202 -16.54 1.64 7.35
N LYS A 203 -17.38 2.37 8.10
CA LYS A 203 -17.03 3.62 8.79
C LYS A 203 -16.46 3.39 10.18
N THR A 204 -15.15 3.19 10.29
CA THR A 204 -14.45 2.95 11.56
C THR A 204 -13.33 3.96 11.84
N GLY A 205 -13.37 5.11 11.15
CA GLY A 205 -12.30 6.10 11.17
C GLY A 205 -11.03 5.49 10.58
N TRP A 206 -9.88 5.70 11.24
CA TRP A 206 -8.60 5.15 10.80
C TRP A 206 -8.42 3.66 11.05
N ARG A 207 -9.28 3.02 11.84
CA ARG A 207 -9.19 1.58 12.08
C ARG A 207 -9.63 0.82 10.84
N SER A 208 -8.83 -0.15 10.41
CA SER A 208 -9.19 -1.10 9.35
C SER A 208 -10.44 -1.92 9.73
N ASN A 209 -11.11 -2.44 8.70
CA ASN A 209 -12.30 -3.29 8.84
C ASN A 209 -12.44 -4.21 7.61
N PRO A 210 -13.33 -5.22 7.63
CA PRO A 210 -13.59 -6.05 6.46
C PRO A 210 -14.29 -5.23 5.38
N ASN A 211 -13.53 -4.84 4.36
CA ASN A 211 -14.03 -4.11 3.20
C ASN A 211 -14.98 -5.02 2.40
N LYS A 212 -15.96 -4.40 1.75
CA LYS A 212 -17.03 -5.09 1.03
C LYS A 212 -17.00 -4.73 -0.44
N MET A 213 -17.43 -5.68 -1.26
CA MET A 213 -17.64 -5.49 -2.68
C MET A 213 -19.14 -5.58 -3.01
N PHE A 214 -19.54 -4.74 -3.97
CA PHE A 214 -20.82 -4.80 -4.65
C PHE A 214 -20.58 -4.91 -6.16
N TRP A 215 -21.52 -5.50 -6.89
CA TRP A 215 -21.42 -5.55 -8.35
C TRP A 215 -22.74 -5.25 -9.06
N CYS A 216 -22.68 -4.74 -10.28
CA CYS A 216 -23.82 -4.61 -11.18
C CYS A 216 -23.40 -4.79 -12.64
N GLU A 217 -24.36 -5.16 -13.50
CA GLU A 217 -24.17 -5.14 -14.95
C GLU A 217 -24.64 -3.79 -15.52
N GLY A 218 -23.76 -3.09 -16.21
CA GLY A 218 -24.02 -1.71 -16.64
C GLY A 218 -24.01 -0.73 -15.46
N ILE A 219 -23.46 0.47 -15.67
CA ILE A 219 -23.29 1.46 -14.57
C ILE A 219 -24.61 1.89 -13.92
N SER A 220 -25.76 1.74 -14.59
CA SER A 220 -27.10 2.04 -14.06
C SER A 220 -27.83 0.83 -13.48
N GLY A 221 -27.22 -0.36 -13.47
CA GLY A 221 -27.79 -1.58 -12.91
C GLY A 221 -27.86 -1.54 -11.38
N SER A 222 -28.72 -2.38 -10.79
CA SER A 222 -28.81 -2.48 -9.33
C SER A 222 -27.61 -3.23 -8.73
N PHE A 223 -26.93 -2.62 -7.77
CA PHE A 223 -25.82 -3.26 -7.06
C PHE A 223 -26.29 -4.45 -6.20
N LYS A 224 -25.58 -5.57 -6.33
CA LYS A 224 -25.72 -6.78 -5.52
C LYS A 224 -24.53 -6.88 -4.57
N GLY A 225 -24.78 -7.26 -3.32
CA GLY A 225 -23.80 -7.32 -2.24
C GLY A 225 -24.44 -7.03 -0.88
N PRO A 226 -23.65 -6.85 0.19
CA PRO A 226 -22.19 -6.85 0.22
C PRO A 226 -21.59 -8.27 0.16
N PHE A 227 -20.44 -8.40 -0.49
CA PHE A 227 -19.59 -9.60 -0.45
C PHE A 227 -18.23 -9.28 0.16
N ASP A 228 -17.62 -10.24 0.84
CA ASP A 228 -16.24 -10.10 1.34
C ASP A 228 -15.23 -10.15 0.20
N ILE A 229 -14.16 -9.38 0.31
CA ILE A 229 -13.00 -9.43 -0.62
C ILE A 229 -11.75 -10.08 -0.01
N ALA A 230 -11.78 -10.33 1.29
CA ALA A 230 -10.71 -10.95 2.07
C ALA A 230 -11.34 -11.65 3.29
N PRO A 231 -10.66 -12.59 3.96
CA PRO A 231 -11.14 -13.16 5.21
C PRO A 231 -11.42 -12.07 6.23
N GLN A 232 -12.59 -12.10 6.88
CA GLN A 232 -13.03 -11.02 7.75
C GLN A 232 -12.05 -10.75 8.92
N ALA A 233 -11.41 -11.79 9.45
CA ALA A 233 -10.45 -11.68 10.55
C ALA A 233 -9.23 -10.81 10.18
N GLU A 234 -8.87 -10.74 8.90
CA GLU A 234 -7.72 -9.97 8.41
C GLU A 234 -8.00 -8.46 8.35
N ASN A 235 -9.28 -8.04 8.49
CA ASN A 235 -9.69 -6.65 8.30
C ASN A 235 -9.12 -6.04 7.00
N THR A 236 -9.19 -6.81 5.91
CA THR A 236 -8.61 -6.43 4.61
C THR A 236 -7.09 -6.27 4.69
N TYR A 237 -6.41 -7.21 5.36
CA TYR A 237 -4.96 -7.18 5.60
C TYR A 237 -4.51 -5.86 6.24
N ASN A 238 -5.22 -5.49 7.31
CA ASN A 238 -5.07 -4.23 8.04
C ASN A 238 -5.10 -2.97 7.15
N SER A 239 -6.02 -2.91 6.19
CA SER A 239 -6.12 -1.75 5.29
C SER A 239 -7.54 -1.25 5.09
N GLN A 240 -7.62 -0.03 4.55
CA GLN A 240 -8.84 0.58 4.07
C GLN A 240 -8.69 0.90 2.59
N ASN A 241 -9.73 0.63 1.80
CA ASN A 241 -9.70 0.87 0.36
C ASN A 241 -9.34 2.32 -0.02
N THR A 242 -8.79 2.47 -1.22
CA THR A 242 -8.46 3.78 -1.79
C THR A 242 -8.70 3.83 -3.30
N TYR A 243 -8.28 2.80 -4.03
CA TYR A 243 -8.37 2.73 -5.49
C TYR A 243 -8.13 1.31 -6.01
N GLU A 244 -8.67 0.99 -7.19
CA GLU A 244 -8.39 -0.25 -7.91
C GLU A 244 -7.74 0.06 -9.25
N LEU A 245 -6.48 -0.37 -9.39
CA LEU A 245 -5.71 -0.18 -10.61
C LEU A 245 -5.84 -1.39 -11.53
N THR A 246 -6.09 -1.15 -12.81
CA THR A 246 -6.06 -2.19 -13.85
C THR A 246 -4.82 -2.05 -14.72
N ILE A 247 -4.00 -3.10 -14.77
CA ILE A 247 -2.87 -3.23 -15.69
C ILE A 247 -3.27 -4.16 -16.83
N LYS A 248 -3.67 -3.57 -17.96
CA LYS A 248 -3.90 -4.30 -19.21
C LYS A 248 -2.56 -4.54 -19.91
N GLY A 249 -1.95 -5.69 -19.65
CA GLY A 249 -0.70 -6.10 -20.24
C GLY A 249 -0.87 -6.90 -21.52
N THR A 250 0.25 -7.17 -22.20
CA THR A 250 0.29 -7.96 -23.44
C THR A 250 0.05 -9.46 -23.24
N LYS A 251 0.20 -9.98 -22.02
CA LYS A 251 0.01 -11.40 -21.68
C LYS A 251 -1.10 -11.65 -20.67
N ALA A 252 -1.31 -10.74 -19.73
CA ALA A 252 -2.32 -10.83 -18.69
C ALA A 252 -2.92 -9.46 -18.41
N THR A 253 -4.16 -9.45 -17.89
CA THR A 253 -4.72 -8.28 -17.22
C THR A 253 -4.65 -8.53 -15.73
N THR A 254 -3.99 -7.63 -15.00
CA THR A 254 -3.88 -7.69 -13.54
C THR A 254 -4.68 -6.57 -12.91
N TYR A 255 -5.52 -6.92 -11.93
CA TYR A 255 -6.27 -5.98 -11.11
C TYR A 255 -5.57 -5.87 -9.76
N ILE A 256 -5.40 -4.65 -9.26
CA ILE A 256 -4.64 -4.36 -8.05
C ILE A 256 -5.53 -3.57 -7.12
N TYR A 257 -5.82 -4.13 -5.96
CA TYR A 257 -6.36 -3.39 -4.83
C TYR A 257 -5.28 -2.47 -4.29
N MET A 258 -5.62 -1.21 -4.05
CA MET A 258 -4.76 -0.27 -3.36
C MET A 258 -5.50 0.21 -2.11
N GLY A 259 -4.94 -0.08 -0.95
CA GLY A 259 -5.43 0.39 0.34
C GLY A 259 -4.35 1.12 1.13
N ASP A 260 -4.82 1.92 2.09
CA ASP A 260 -4.01 2.58 3.09
C ASP A 260 -4.08 1.76 4.40
N SER A 261 -2.93 1.41 4.97
CA SER A 261 -2.82 0.97 6.37
C SER A 261 -2.57 2.22 7.20
N TRP A 262 -3.66 2.83 7.67
CA TRP A 262 -3.61 4.07 8.44
C TRP A 262 -2.96 3.89 9.81
N ASP A 263 -2.16 4.87 10.21
CA ASP A 263 -1.85 5.04 11.63
C ASP A 263 -3.10 5.56 12.39
N SER A 264 -3.04 5.58 13.73
CA SER A 264 -4.17 5.98 14.58
C SER A 264 -4.66 7.42 14.38
N LYS A 265 -3.93 8.25 13.61
CA LYS A 265 -4.21 9.65 13.33
C LYS A 265 -4.44 9.93 11.83
N GLY A 266 -4.35 8.92 10.97
CA GLY A 266 -4.31 9.12 9.51
C GLY A 266 -3.11 9.97 9.07
N GLY A 267 -2.00 9.86 9.80
CA GLY A 267 -0.80 10.67 9.67
C GLY A 267 0.25 10.09 8.72
N PRO A 268 1.44 10.73 8.66
CA PRO A 268 2.52 10.36 7.74
C PRO A 268 3.21 9.05 8.09
N SER A 269 2.87 8.44 9.23
CA SER A 269 3.30 7.09 9.57
C SER A 269 2.39 6.04 8.95
N SER A 270 1.34 6.39 8.21
CA SER A 270 0.53 5.42 7.48
C SER A 270 1.34 4.74 6.36
N THR A 271 0.92 3.55 5.93
CA THR A 271 1.59 2.76 4.86
C THR A 271 0.60 2.26 3.82
N TYR A 272 1.07 1.48 2.86
CA TYR A 272 0.30 1.05 1.70
C TYR A 272 0.17 -0.46 1.67
N ILE A 273 -1.04 -0.93 1.37
CA ILE A 273 -1.35 -2.35 1.15
C ILE A 273 -1.85 -2.48 -0.28
N TRP A 274 -0.94 -2.81 -1.19
CA TRP A 274 -1.27 -3.09 -2.58
C TRP A 274 -1.21 -4.58 -2.84
N LEU A 275 -2.31 -5.15 -3.34
CA LEU A 275 -2.47 -6.59 -3.51
C LEU A 275 -3.09 -6.91 -4.87
N PRO A 276 -2.62 -7.96 -5.59
CA PRO A 276 -3.34 -8.49 -6.73
C PRO A 276 -4.74 -8.97 -6.33
N MET A 277 -5.69 -8.85 -7.24
CA MET A 277 -7.06 -9.35 -7.06
C MET A 277 -7.33 -10.52 -7.99
N ALA A 278 -7.76 -11.64 -7.43
CA ALA A 278 -8.38 -12.72 -8.18
C ALA A 278 -9.86 -12.36 -8.43
N VAL A 279 -10.21 -12.14 -9.70
CA VAL A 279 -11.56 -11.75 -10.10
C VAL A 279 -12.21 -12.89 -10.88
N ASP A 280 -13.29 -13.43 -10.34
CA ASP A 280 -14.16 -14.37 -11.04
C ASP A 280 -15.43 -13.63 -11.48
N VAL A 281 -15.52 -13.35 -12.77
CA VAL A 281 -16.64 -12.61 -13.36
C VAL A 281 -17.92 -13.46 -13.37
N ALA A 282 -17.80 -14.78 -13.56
CA ALA A 282 -18.97 -15.65 -13.61
C ALA A 282 -19.60 -15.80 -12.22
N ALA A 283 -18.77 -15.98 -11.18
CA ALA A 283 -19.21 -16.02 -9.79
C ALA A 283 -19.47 -14.62 -9.19
N HIS A 284 -19.04 -13.56 -9.87
CA HIS A 284 -19.05 -12.18 -9.37
C HIS A 284 -18.33 -12.01 -8.04
N THR A 285 -17.16 -12.63 -7.91
CA THR A 285 -16.34 -12.58 -6.69
C THR A 285 -15.01 -11.92 -6.94
N VAL A 286 -14.50 -11.23 -5.92
CA VAL A 286 -13.16 -10.63 -5.88
C VAL A 286 -12.49 -11.14 -4.62
N ASN A 287 -11.29 -11.68 -4.74
CA ASN A 287 -10.48 -12.11 -3.59
C ASN A 287 -9.11 -11.45 -3.67
N LEU A 288 -8.72 -10.77 -2.59
CA LEU A 288 -7.38 -10.20 -2.44
C LEU A 288 -6.36 -11.32 -2.25
N GLN A 289 -5.28 -11.28 -3.02
CA GLN A 289 -4.20 -12.27 -2.94
C GLN A 289 -3.03 -11.69 -2.15
N TYR A 290 -2.96 -12.00 -0.86
CA TYR A 290 -1.83 -11.54 -0.04
C TYR A 290 -0.53 -12.25 -0.43
N HIS A 291 0.49 -11.45 -0.72
CA HIS A 291 1.87 -11.89 -0.89
C HIS A 291 2.77 -10.86 -0.20
N SER A 292 3.69 -11.34 0.65
CA SER A 292 4.57 -10.46 1.42
C SER A 292 5.51 -9.64 0.54
N MET A 293 5.86 -10.17 -0.64
CA MET A 293 6.56 -9.44 -1.71
C MET A 293 6.04 -9.88 -3.07
N TRP A 294 5.78 -8.92 -3.95
CA TRP A 294 5.35 -9.20 -5.32
C TRP A 294 5.66 -8.04 -6.25
N LYS A 295 5.59 -8.25 -7.57
CA LYS A 295 5.61 -7.17 -8.55
C LYS A 295 4.76 -7.55 -9.76
N VAL A 296 4.36 -6.54 -10.52
CA VAL A 296 3.75 -6.73 -11.85
C VAL A 296 4.69 -6.15 -12.89
N ASP A 297 4.95 -6.91 -13.95
CA ASP A 297 5.50 -6.33 -15.17
C ASP A 297 4.39 -5.51 -15.83
N VAL A 298 4.51 -4.18 -15.83
CA VAL A 298 3.49 -3.28 -16.34
C VAL A 298 3.25 -3.37 -17.86
N THR A 299 4.18 -3.99 -18.59
CA THR A 299 4.08 -4.21 -20.05
C THR A 299 3.36 -5.52 -20.34
N THR A 300 3.71 -6.61 -19.64
CA THR A 300 3.09 -7.92 -19.87
C THR A 300 1.85 -8.16 -19.02
N GLY A 301 1.70 -7.41 -17.93
CA GLY A 301 0.65 -7.56 -16.93
C GLY A 301 0.84 -8.79 -16.04
N VAL A 302 1.96 -9.51 -16.17
CA VAL A 302 2.23 -10.73 -15.41
C VAL A 302 2.71 -10.37 -14.01
N VAL A 303 2.10 -11.00 -13.01
CA VAL A 303 2.53 -10.91 -11.61
C VAL A 303 3.64 -11.93 -11.35
N SER A 304 4.63 -11.54 -10.56
CA SER A 304 5.73 -12.40 -10.12
C SER A 304 6.06 -12.17 -8.65
N TRP A 305 6.70 -13.18 -8.06
CA TRP A 305 7.11 -13.25 -6.67
C TRP A 305 8.62 -13.52 -6.63
N PRO A 306 9.32 -13.14 -5.54
CA PRO A 306 10.72 -13.48 -5.40
C PRO A 306 10.90 -15.01 -5.30
N THR A 307 11.94 -15.52 -5.96
CA THR A 307 12.33 -16.93 -5.89
C THR A 307 13.29 -17.12 -4.72
N THR A 308 12.98 -18.05 -3.82
CA THR A 308 13.86 -18.40 -2.69
C THR A 308 15.17 -18.98 -3.23
N LYS A 309 16.27 -18.30 -2.94
CA LYS A 309 17.62 -18.77 -3.24
C LYS A 309 18.10 -19.77 -2.20
N LYS A 310 17.88 -19.45 -0.93
CA LYS A 310 18.25 -20.31 0.19
C LYS A 310 17.39 -20.02 1.41
N ARG A 311 16.92 -21.10 2.03
CA ARG A 311 16.25 -21.10 3.32
C ARG A 311 17.24 -21.51 4.42
N TYR A 312 17.15 -20.85 5.56
CA TYR A 312 17.89 -21.16 6.77
C TYR A 312 16.89 -21.48 7.87
N GLU A 313 16.84 -22.73 8.29
CA GLU A 313 15.88 -23.20 9.28
C GLU A 313 16.30 -22.79 10.69
N ALA A 314 15.36 -22.31 11.50
CA ALA A 314 15.65 -21.83 12.85
C ALA A 314 16.07 -22.98 13.77
N GLU A 315 15.56 -24.19 13.58
CA GLU A 315 15.97 -25.35 14.37
C GLU A 315 17.42 -25.78 14.13
N SER A 316 18.03 -25.34 13.03
CA SER A 316 19.44 -25.58 12.71
C SER A 316 20.35 -24.42 13.12
N ALA A 317 19.79 -23.32 13.61
CA ALA A 317 20.53 -22.14 14.03
C ALA A 317 21.16 -22.31 15.43
N THR A 318 22.09 -21.43 15.79
CA THR A 318 22.62 -21.40 17.17
C THR A 318 21.57 -20.76 18.08
N ILE A 319 21.14 -21.48 19.11
CA ILE A 319 20.11 -21.00 20.06
C ILE A 319 20.80 -20.62 21.38
N HIS A 320 20.48 -19.43 21.89
CA HIS A 320 20.91 -18.93 23.18
C HIS A 320 19.72 -18.69 24.11
N GLY A 321 19.95 -18.82 25.42
CA GLY A 321 18.93 -18.62 26.45
C GLY A 321 18.04 -19.86 26.64
N ARG A 322 16.75 -19.64 26.87
CA ARG A 322 15.76 -20.70 27.17
C ARG A 322 14.91 -21.10 25.96
N ALA A 323 15.10 -20.42 24.84
CA ALA A 323 14.47 -20.78 23.59
C ALA A 323 14.78 -22.25 23.25
N ALA A 324 13.81 -22.94 22.67
CA ALA A 324 13.94 -24.37 22.42
C ALA A 324 13.21 -24.78 21.14
N ILE A 325 13.73 -25.83 20.51
CA ILE A 325 13.10 -26.40 19.33
C ILE A 325 11.88 -27.20 19.77
N ALA A 326 10.73 -26.96 19.14
CA ALA A 326 9.53 -27.78 19.31
C ALA A 326 8.86 -28.04 17.95
N ASP A 327 7.78 -28.80 17.97
CA ASP A 327 7.02 -29.14 16.78
C ASP A 327 6.10 -27.98 16.38
N CYS A 328 5.99 -27.76 15.07
CA CYS A 328 5.15 -26.73 14.50
C CYS A 328 4.48 -27.26 13.23
N ASP A 329 3.21 -27.62 13.34
CA ASP A 329 2.46 -28.25 12.24
C ASP A 329 2.31 -27.33 11.01
N ASP A 330 2.29 -26.01 11.23
CA ASP A 330 2.16 -25.00 10.18
C ASP A 330 3.51 -24.54 9.59
N CYS A 331 4.63 -24.96 10.18
CA CYS A 331 5.97 -24.58 9.73
C CYS A 331 6.42 -25.45 8.57
N ILE A 332 7.34 -24.92 7.75
CA ILE A 332 7.82 -25.63 6.54
C ILE A 332 8.61 -26.89 6.93
N SER A 333 9.52 -26.78 7.91
CA SER A 333 10.34 -27.90 8.39
C SER A 333 9.62 -28.79 9.44
N LYS A 334 8.37 -28.47 9.78
CA LYS A 334 7.60 -29.04 10.91
C LYS A 334 8.23 -28.85 12.29
N ARG A 335 9.31 -28.07 12.36
CA ARG A 335 10.08 -27.76 13.56
C ARG A 335 10.37 -26.26 13.56
N SER A 336 10.62 -25.71 14.72
CA SER A 336 10.85 -24.26 14.85
C SER A 336 11.34 -23.95 16.26
N VAL A 337 11.78 -22.72 16.49
CA VAL A 337 12.27 -22.27 17.80
C VAL A 337 11.19 -21.48 18.52
N HIS A 338 10.81 -21.95 19.71
CA HIS A 338 9.78 -21.36 20.57
C HIS A 338 10.41 -20.70 21.81
N ARG A 339 9.59 -19.92 22.53
CA ARG A 339 9.95 -19.28 23.81
C ARG A 339 11.17 -18.37 23.68
N ILE A 340 11.24 -17.66 22.57
CA ILE A 340 12.26 -16.62 22.35
C ILE A 340 11.81 -15.41 23.16
N ASP A 341 12.30 -15.32 24.40
CA ASP A 341 12.06 -14.19 25.32
C ASP A 341 13.19 -13.15 25.24
N THR A 342 13.10 -12.11 26.07
CA THR A 342 14.08 -10.99 26.11
C THR A 342 15.50 -11.41 26.51
N LYS A 343 15.71 -12.67 26.91
CA LYS A 343 17.03 -13.25 27.28
C LYS A 343 17.47 -14.35 26.31
N SER A 344 16.71 -14.59 25.25
CA SER A 344 16.97 -15.63 24.26
C SER A 344 17.24 -15.04 22.90
N GLN A 345 18.07 -15.73 22.11
CA GLN A 345 18.43 -15.31 20.76
C GLN A 345 18.58 -16.53 19.84
N VAL A 346 18.28 -16.35 18.57
CA VAL A 346 18.51 -17.34 17.50
C VAL A 346 19.46 -16.74 16.48
N VAL A 347 20.62 -17.36 16.29
CA VAL A 347 21.70 -16.84 15.43
C VAL A 347 21.88 -17.73 14.21
N PHE A 348 21.46 -17.21 13.06
CA PHE A 348 21.78 -17.79 11.76
C PHE A 348 23.21 -17.43 11.40
N ARG A 349 24.00 -18.45 11.07
CA ARG A 349 25.38 -18.30 10.62
C ARG A 349 25.50 -18.64 9.15
N ASN A 350 26.58 -18.15 8.57
CA ASN A 350 26.93 -18.34 7.18
C ASN A 350 25.84 -17.87 6.21
N VAL A 351 25.25 -16.71 6.52
CA VAL A 351 24.24 -16.09 5.67
C VAL A 351 24.94 -15.42 4.49
N THR A 352 24.61 -15.84 3.27
CA THR A 352 25.23 -15.30 2.06
C THR A 352 24.74 -13.88 1.80
N GLY A 353 25.68 -12.94 1.84
CA GLY A 353 25.48 -11.55 1.52
C GLY A 353 25.96 -11.18 0.12
N THR A 354 25.26 -10.26 -0.52
CA THR A 354 25.58 -9.76 -1.87
C THR A 354 26.51 -8.54 -1.85
N GLY A 355 26.81 -7.99 -0.67
CA GLY A 355 27.51 -6.70 -0.52
C GLY A 355 26.64 -5.47 -0.83
N LYS A 356 25.39 -5.69 -1.25
CA LYS A 356 24.36 -4.69 -1.54
C LYS A 356 23.14 -4.96 -0.64
N PRO A 357 22.19 -4.02 -0.54
CA PRO A 357 20.90 -4.32 0.08
C PRO A 357 20.23 -5.49 -0.63
N GLN A 358 19.69 -6.42 0.15
CA GLN A 358 19.02 -7.62 -0.31
C GLN A 358 17.81 -7.91 0.58
N TRP A 359 16.76 -8.46 -0.01
CA TRP A 359 15.58 -8.87 0.74
C TRP A 359 15.83 -10.17 1.49
N ILE A 360 15.36 -10.20 2.74
CA ILE A 360 15.33 -11.38 3.59
C ILE A 360 13.95 -11.46 4.22
N SER A 361 13.29 -12.62 4.14
CA SER A 361 12.03 -12.86 4.83
C SER A 361 12.28 -13.58 6.14
N LEU A 362 11.73 -13.06 7.23
CA LEU A 362 11.68 -13.74 8.52
C LEU A 362 10.32 -14.39 8.69
N HIS A 363 10.32 -15.67 9.07
CA HIS A 363 9.11 -16.44 9.29
C HIS A 363 8.89 -16.58 10.79
N TYR A 364 8.13 -15.66 11.39
CA TYR A 364 7.95 -15.62 12.84
C TYR A 364 6.52 -15.25 13.25
N THR A 365 6.16 -15.62 14.47
CA THR A 365 4.95 -15.16 15.16
C THR A 365 5.30 -14.72 16.57
N VAL A 366 4.39 -13.99 17.21
CA VAL A 366 4.50 -13.55 18.61
C VAL A 366 3.22 -13.88 19.36
N ASN A 367 3.31 -14.06 20.68
CA ASN A 367 2.15 -14.37 21.50
C ASN A 367 1.25 -13.15 21.78
N ASN A 368 1.81 -11.94 21.75
CA ASN A 368 1.08 -10.68 21.93
C ASN A 368 1.79 -9.55 21.18
N ALA A 369 1.26 -9.17 20.01
CA ALA A 369 1.86 -8.16 19.14
C ALA A 369 1.97 -6.74 19.75
N THR A 370 1.27 -6.48 20.86
CA THR A 370 1.33 -5.18 21.56
C THR A 370 2.22 -5.17 22.80
N ALA A 371 2.71 -6.32 23.25
CA ALA A 371 3.51 -6.43 24.48
C ALA A 371 5.03 -6.31 24.23
N GLY A 372 5.46 -6.19 22.98
CA GLY A 372 6.87 -6.12 22.62
C GLY A 372 7.12 -6.05 21.12
N GLU A 373 8.39 -6.16 20.74
CA GLU A 373 8.88 -6.12 19.37
C GLU A 373 9.93 -7.20 19.10
N ALA A 374 9.89 -7.75 17.89
CA ALA A 374 10.95 -8.57 17.35
C ALA A 374 12.10 -7.68 16.86
N ARG A 375 13.33 -8.15 17.04
CA ARG A 375 14.56 -7.43 16.69
C ARG A 375 15.48 -8.32 15.87
N ILE A 376 16.18 -7.68 14.94
CA ILE A 376 17.19 -8.32 14.12
C ILE A 376 18.52 -7.61 14.32
N PHE A 377 19.60 -8.37 14.41
CA PHE A 377 20.96 -7.87 14.35
C PHE A 377 21.67 -8.49 13.16
N VAL A 378 22.41 -7.68 12.41
CA VAL A 378 23.29 -8.13 11.34
C VAL A 378 24.72 -7.91 11.80
N ASN A 379 25.52 -8.97 11.88
CA ASN A 379 26.90 -8.90 12.37
C ASN A 379 27.01 -8.13 13.70
N ASP A 380 26.14 -8.49 14.66
CA ASP A 380 25.98 -7.91 15.99
C ASP A 380 25.53 -6.43 16.05
N GLN A 381 25.21 -5.82 14.91
CA GLN A 381 24.64 -4.48 14.83
C GLN A 381 23.12 -4.54 14.73
N LEU A 382 22.42 -3.80 15.61
CA LEU A 382 20.96 -3.72 15.58
C LEU A 382 20.50 -3.11 14.25
N VAL A 383 19.57 -3.78 13.58
CA VAL A 383 18.88 -3.24 12.41
C VAL A 383 17.88 -2.18 12.90
N SER A 384 17.96 -0.97 12.37
CA SER A 384 17.11 0.15 12.78
C SER A 384 15.64 -0.01 12.38
N THR A 385 15.35 -0.86 11.42
CA THR A 385 13.99 -1.15 10.94
C THR A 385 13.22 -1.95 11.98
N ASN A 386 12.08 -1.41 12.44
CA ASN A 386 11.18 -2.12 13.35
C ASN A 386 10.31 -3.13 12.57
N ILE A 387 10.72 -4.39 12.58
CA ILE A 387 10.00 -5.45 11.84
C ILE A 387 8.63 -5.79 12.45
N SER A 388 8.44 -5.59 13.75
CA SER A 388 7.12 -5.78 14.39
C SER A 388 6.12 -4.71 13.93
N GLU A 389 6.57 -3.47 13.81
CA GLU A 389 5.74 -2.39 13.29
C GLU A 389 5.41 -2.58 11.81
N MET A 390 6.38 -3.03 10.99
CA MET A 390 6.09 -3.41 9.60
C MET A 390 5.06 -4.53 9.51
N ASN A 391 5.19 -5.55 10.36
CA ASN A 391 4.29 -6.68 10.35
C ASN A 391 2.88 -6.30 10.80
N SER A 392 2.74 -5.53 11.89
CA SER A 392 1.42 -5.10 12.36
C SER A 392 0.69 -4.25 11.32
N ARG A 393 1.41 -3.38 10.61
CA ARG A 393 0.86 -2.62 9.47
C ARG A 393 0.45 -3.50 8.29
N ALA A 394 1.11 -4.63 8.10
CA ALA A 394 0.75 -5.60 7.07
C ALA A 394 -0.39 -6.55 7.48
N GLY A 395 -0.81 -6.60 8.75
CA GLY A 395 -1.84 -7.52 9.23
C GLY A 395 -1.32 -8.70 10.08
N GLU A 396 -0.11 -8.62 10.62
CA GLU A 396 0.50 -9.64 11.51
C GLU A 396 0.70 -11.01 10.82
N HIS A 397 1.21 -10.99 9.60
CA HIS A 397 1.52 -12.19 8.84
C HIS A 397 2.78 -12.90 9.32
N LYS A 398 2.87 -14.20 9.01
CA LYS A 398 4.01 -15.04 9.40
C LYS A 398 5.30 -14.67 8.67
N SER A 399 5.21 -14.23 7.42
CA SER A 399 6.37 -13.86 6.58
C SER A 399 6.54 -12.34 6.58
N VAL A 400 7.66 -11.88 7.13
CA VAL A 400 8.01 -10.46 7.25
C VAL A 400 9.29 -10.17 6.47
N PRO A 401 9.18 -9.57 5.28
CA PRO A 401 10.32 -9.20 4.47
C PRO A 401 10.97 -7.91 5.00
N VAL A 402 12.29 -7.92 5.06
CA VAL A 402 13.11 -6.77 5.43
C VAL A 402 14.31 -6.69 4.48
N GLU A 403 14.63 -5.48 4.05
CA GLU A 403 15.82 -5.24 3.25
C GLU A 403 17.02 -5.05 4.20
N LEU A 404 18.02 -5.92 4.06
CA LEU A 404 19.22 -5.94 4.89
C LEU A 404 20.46 -5.74 4.04
N ARG A 405 21.48 -5.06 4.60
CA ARG A 405 22.80 -4.95 3.98
C ARG A 405 23.77 -5.91 4.65
N LEU A 406 24.08 -7.00 3.98
CA LEU A 406 25.07 -7.99 4.39
C LEU A 406 26.43 -7.72 3.73
N ASN A 407 27.52 -8.11 4.39
CA ASN A 407 28.85 -8.12 3.77
C ASN A 407 28.86 -9.11 2.60
N LEU A 408 29.66 -8.85 1.57
CA LEU A 408 29.82 -9.77 0.45
C LEU A 408 30.40 -11.11 0.95
N GLY A 409 29.77 -12.23 0.59
CA GLY A 409 30.21 -13.58 0.99
C GLY A 409 29.31 -14.19 2.07
N ASP A 410 29.69 -15.37 2.57
CA ASP A 410 28.91 -16.17 3.49
C ASP A 410 29.41 -16.10 4.93
N GLU A 411 30.03 -15.00 5.34
CA GLU A 411 30.51 -14.83 6.72
C GLU A 411 29.49 -14.10 7.62
N ASN A 412 28.32 -13.74 7.10
CA ASN A 412 27.37 -12.93 7.86
C ASN A 412 26.61 -13.73 8.90
N THR A 413 26.29 -13.05 10.00
CA THR A 413 25.32 -13.50 10.99
C THR A 413 24.06 -12.67 10.93
N ILE A 414 22.92 -13.34 11.10
CA ILE A 414 21.64 -12.71 11.39
C ILE A 414 21.15 -13.26 12.71
N THR A 415 21.00 -12.38 13.70
CA THR A 415 20.49 -12.74 15.02
C THR A 415 19.07 -12.24 15.17
N PHE A 416 18.14 -13.13 15.47
CA PHE A 416 16.78 -12.81 15.86
C PHE A 416 16.65 -12.82 17.38
N GLY A 417 15.94 -11.84 17.92
CA GLY A 417 15.58 -11.76 19.33
C GLY A 417 14.34 -10.90 19.53
N VAL A 418 14.01 -10.63 20.79
CA VAL A 418 12.85 -9.78 21.15
C VAL A 418 13.18 -8.79 22.24
N ALA A 419 12.38 -7.72 22.33
CA ALA A 419 12.32 -6.82 23.46
C ALA A 419 10.86 -6.57 23.84
N GLY A 420 10.55 -6.37 25.13
CA GLY A 420 9.18 -6.15 25.56
C GLY A 420 8.96 -6.57 27.01
N ASP A 421 7.68 -6.77 27.34
CA ASP A 421 7.25 -7.23 28.65
C ASP A 421 7.80 -8.62 28.98
N LYS A 422 7.80 -8.97 30.27
CA LYS A 422 8.38 -10.24 30.77
C LYS A 422 7.75 -11.50 30.18
N ASP A 423 6.52 -11.41 29.68
CA ASP A 423 5.74 -12.52 29.14
C ASP A 423 5.69 -12.47 27.60
N PHE A 424 6.37 -11.51 26.95
CA PHE A 424 6.47 -11.43 25.49
C PHE A 424 7.43 -12.50 24.97
N GLU A 425 6.91 -13.36 24.10
CA GLU A 425 7.66 -14.43 23.48
C GLU A 425 7.41 -14.47 21.98
N ALA A 426 8.48 -14.73 21.22
CA ALA A 426 8.40 -15.02 19.80
C ALA A 426 8.61 -16.52 19.52
N HIS A 427 8.12 -16.89 18.34
CA HIS A 427 8.27 -18.18 17.72
C HIS A 427 8.82 -17.97 16.30
N LEU A 428 9.89 -18.66 15.95
CA LEU A 428 10.64 -18.45 14.71
C LEU A 428 10.81 -19.77 13.96
N ASP A 429 10.32 -19.82 12.73
CA ASP A 429 10.42 -20.95 11.80
C ASP A 429 11.74 -20.91 11.02
N GLY A 430 12.11 -19.75 10.48
CA GLY A 430 13.36 -19.60 9.73
C GLY A 430 13.49 -18.27 9.03
N ILE A 431 14.54 -18.15 8.22
CA ILE A 431 14.73 -17.02 7.31
C ILE A 431 14.96 -17.48 5.88
N GLU A 432 14.57 -16.66 4.92
CA GLU A 432 14.76 -16.90 3.49
C GLU A 432 15.51 -15.76 2.83
N THR A 433 16.47 -16.13 2.00
CA THR A 433 17.14 -15.23 1.06
C THR A 433 16.62 -15.51 -0.34
N PHE A 434 16.58 -14.48 -1.18
CA PHE A 434 16.00 -14.55 -2.51
C PHE A 434 17.07 -14.42 -3.60
N GLU A 435 16.75 -14.87 -4.80
CA GLU A 435 17.56 -14.59 -5.99
C GLU A 435 17.54 -13.08 -6.27
N ASP A 436 18.67 -12.54 -6.73
CA ASP A 436 18.73 -11.13 -7.11
C ASP A 436 17.75 -10.88 -8.27
N ALA A 437 16.88 -9.89 -8.10
CA ALA A 437 15.70 -9.65 -8.93
C ALA A 437 15.95 -8.81 -10.19
#